data_AF-A0A3B9L8M4-F1
#
_entry.id   AF-A0A3B9L8M4-F1
#
_cell.length_a   1.000
_cell.length_b   1.000
_cell.length_c   1.000
_cell.angle_alpha   90.00
_cell.angle_beta   90.00
_cell.angle_gamma   90.00
#
_symmetry.space_group_name_H-M   'P 1'
#
loop_
_entity.id
_entity.type
_entity.pdbx_description
1 polymer ?
#
loop_
_entity_poly.entity_id
_entity_poly.type
_entity_poly.pdbx_seq_one_letter_code
_entity_poly.pdbx_strand_id
1 'polypeptide(L)'
;MLKTWDIFCKVVDNFGDIGVCWRLAKQLQREHGLQVRLWVDDLGIAQHLIPTLALASATQYHEDICIQNWYEHADFSQAADVVIEGFACGLPSSYLSAMVKHQSKWLNLEYLSAESWVDDFHGKPSPQANGLVRYFYFPGFTEKSGGLIRESNMTAQLQSNPDTPFLQQQEPSLNKNSRRIAATQSSALYLPSCVRFPALAGVTENEA
;
A
#
# COMPACT_ATOMS: atom_id res chain seq x y z
N MET A 1 -12.89 -17.56 17.11
CA MET A 1 -12.19 -16.31 17.48
C MET A 1 -11.76 -15.63 16.20
N LEU A 2 -12.06 -14.34 16.02
CA LEU A 2 -11.59 -13.57 14.86
C LEU A 2 -10.07 -13.39 15.00
N LYS A 3 -9.30 -13.74 13.97
CA LYS A 3 -7.84 -13.55 13.98
C LYS A 3 -7.52 -12.06 13.90
N THR A 4 -6.65 -11.60 14.81
CA THR A 4 -6.14 -10.23 14.86
C THR A 4 -4.88 -10.10 14.00
N TRP A 5 -4.80 -9.00 13.26
CA TRP A 5 -3.69 -8.71 12.35
C TRP A 5 -3.17 -7.31 12.62
N ASP A 6 -1.87 -7.20 12.85
CA ASP A 6 -1.20 -5.91 12.89
C ASP A 6 -0.36 -5.72 11.64
N ILE A 7 -0.44 -4.53 11.04
CA ILE A 7 0.40 -4.11 9.93
C ILE A 7 1.20 -2.90 10.39
N PHE A 8 2.52 -2.98 10.34
CA PHE A 8 3.41 -1.86 10.63
C PHE A 8 3.87 -1.22 9.34
N CYS A 9 3.57 0.07 9.19
CA CYS A 9 3.94 0.86 8.04
C CYS A 9 4.77 2.05 8.52
N LYS A 10 6.06 2.02 8.19
CA LYS A 10 6.92 3.19 8.30
C LYS A 10 6.97 3.87 6.94
N VAL A 11 6.57 5.13 6.88
CA VAL A 11 6.46 5.89 5.64
C VAL A 11 7.85 6.38 5.21
N VAL A 12 8.46 5.71 4.23
CA VAL A 12 9.76 6.09 3.68
C VAL A 12 9.63 6.50 2.21
N ASP A 13 8.89 5.73 1.41
CA ASP A 13 8.62 6.04 0.00
C ASP A 13 7.29 6.77 -0.19
N ASN A 14 7.23 8.02 0.27
CA ASN A 14 6.09 8.93 0.08
C ASN A 14 4.73 8.25 0.33
N PHE A 15 3.90 8.11 -0.71
CA PHE A 15 2.58 7.48 -0.63
C PHE A 15 2.60 5.98 -0.95
N GLY A 16 3.72 5.44 -1.42
CA GLY A 16 3.86 4.05 -1.85
C GLY A 16 3.65 3.07 -0.70
N ASP A 17 4.45 3.20 0.36
CA ASP A 17 4.43 2.29 1.51
C ASP A 17 3.04 2.28 2.17
N ILE A 18 2.55 3.48 2.55
CA ILE A 18 1.25 3.63 3.18
C ILE A 18 0.10 3.24 2.25
N GLY A 19 0.22 3.48 0.95
CA GLY A 19 -0.79 3.09 -0.03
C GLY A 19 -0.94 1.58 -0.15
N VAL A 20 0.18 0.84 -0.15
CA VAL A 20 0.18 -0.63 -0.16
C VAL A 20 -0.36 -1.17 1.16
N CYS A 21 0.15 -0.70 2.29
CA CYS A 21 -0.30 -1.15 3.62
C CYS A 21 -1.78 -0.86 3.86
N TRP A 22 -2.28 0.31 3.44
CA TRP A 22 -3.70 0.65 3.54
C TRP A 22 -4.58 -0.20 2.63
N ARG A 23 -4.16 -0.43 1.38
CA ARG A 23 -4.89 -1.30 0.46
C ARG A 23 -4.97 -2.74 1.00
N LEU A 24 -3.86 -3.25 1.52
CA LEU A 24 -3.81 -4.57 2.15
C LEU A 24 -4.74 -4.65 3.37
N ALA A 25 -4.69 -3.66 4.26
CA ALA A 25 -5.55 -3.59 5.44
C ALA A 25 -7.05 -3.66 5.06
N LYS A 26 -7.46 -2.87 4.05
CA LYS A 26 -8.82 -2.90 3.51
C LYS A 26 -9.21 -4.26 2.96
N GLN A 27 -8.34 -4.91 2.20
CA GLN A 27 -8.67 -6.22 1.64
C GLN A 27 -8.80 -7.29 2.73
N LEU A 28 -7.89 -7.31 3.70
CA LEU A 28 -7.94 -8.22 4.85
C LEU A 28 -9.22 -8.04 5.69
N GLN A 29 -9.63 -6.80 5.92
CA GLN A 29 -10.86 -6.51 6.64
C GLN A 29 -12.09 -6.88 5.81
N ARG A 30 -12.21 -6.35 4.58
CA ARG A 30 -13.44 -6.45 3.78
C ARG A 30 -13.69 -7.83 3.20
N GLU A 31 -12.66 -8.50 2.72
CA GLU A 31 -12.79 -9.76 1.98
C GLU A 31 -12.56 -10.98 2.87
N HIS A 32 -11.83 -10.82 3.98
CA HIS A 32 -11.49 -11.92 4.89
C HIS A 32 -12.05 -11.77 6.31
N GLY A 33 -12.73 -10.65 6.62
CA GLY A 33 -13.38 -10.43 7.92
C GLY A 33 -12.38 -10.38 9.08
N LEU A 34 -11.12 -10.03 8.82
CA LEU A 34 -10.06 -9.99 9.82
C LEU A 34 -10.12 -8.70 10.64
N GLN A 35 -9.73 -8.77 11.91
CA GLN A 35 -9.58 -7.58 12.75
C GLN A 35 -8.20 -6.99 12.50
N VAL A 36 -8.13 -5.85 11.83
CA VAL A 36 -6.87 -5.22 11.41
C VAL A 36 -6.57 -3.98 12.25
N ARG A 37 -5.35 -3.90 12.78
CA ARG A 37 -4.75 -2.66 13.26
C ARG A 37 -3.58 -2.27 12.35
N LEU A 38 -3.61 -1.05 11.82
CA LEU A 38 -2.57 -0.49 10.98
C LEU A 38 -1.82 0.58 11.78
N TRP A 39 -0.56 0.31 12.07
CA TRP A 39 0.38 1.21 12.74
C TRP A 39 1.08 2.07 11.69
N VAL A 40 1.01 3.39 11.84
CA VAL A 40 1.55 4.36 10.87
C VAL A 40 2.35 5.43 11.60
N ASP A 41 3.61 5.65 11.20
CA ASP A 41 4.49 6.62 11.85
C ASP A 41 4.25 8.07 11.41
N ASP A 42 3.78 8.27 10.18
CA ASP A 42 3.38 9.57 9.65
C ASP A 42 1.90 9.62 9.24
N LEU A 43 1.06 10.06 10.18
CA LEU A 43 -0.37 10.28 9.91
C LEU A 43 -0.63 11.43 8.92
N GLY A 44 0.29 12.38 8.77
CA GLY A 44 0.16 13.50 7.84
C GLY A 44 0.20 12.99 6.40
N ILE A 45 1.17 12.14 6.07
CA ILE A 45 1.24 11.50 4.75
C ILE A 45 0.05 10.56 4.53
N ALA A 46 -0.33 9.77 5.54
CA ALA A 46 -1.49 8.89 5.45
C ALA A 46 -2.80 9.64 5.18
N GLN A 47 -2.95 10.87 5.70
CA GLN A 47 -4.15 11.69 5.50
C GLN A 47 -4.40 12.02 4.01
N HIS A 48 -3.36 12.03 3.17
CA HIS A 48 -3.56 12.19 1.72
C HIS A 48 -4.34 11.03 1.07
N LEU A 49 -4.24 9.83 1.65
CA LEU A 49 -4.97 8.64 1.20
C LEU A 49 -6.24 8.37 2.00
N ILE A 50 -6.28 8.87 3.25
CA ILE A 50 -7.41 8.74 4.17
C ILE A 50 -7.75 10.15 4.69
N PRO A 51 -8.45 10.99 3.89
CA PRO A 51 -8.64 12.41 4.18
C PRO A 51 -9.32 12.72 5.52
N THR A 52 -10.06 11.75 6.07
CA THR A 52 -10.78 11.84 7.34
C THR A 52 -9.90 11.55 8.55
N LEU A 53 -8.61 11.23 8.39
CA LEU A 53 -7.70 11.00 9.52
C LEU A 53 -7.60 12.24 10.41
N ALA A 54 -7.69 12.02 11.72
CA ALA A 54 -7.42 13.02 12.73
C ALA A 54 -5.97 12.89 13.21
N LEU A 55 -5.12 13.88 12.89
CA LEU A 55 -3.68 13.83 13.21
C LEU A 55 -3.35 13.83 14.71
N ALA A 56 -4.25 14.39 15.53
CA ALA A 56 -4.08 14.45 16.99
C ALA A 56 -4.53 13.17 17.70
N SER A 57 -5.15 12.21 17.00
CA SER A 57 -5.67 10.99 17.61
C SER A 57 -4.66 9.85 17.50
N ALA A 58 -4.19 9.35 18.64
CA ALA A 58 -3.29 8.19 18.68
C ALA A 58 -3.97 6.91 18.19
N THR A 59 -5.29 6.78 18.39
CA THR A 59 -6.09 5.66 17.91
C THR A 59 -7.34 6.19 17.22
N GLN A 60 -7.70 5.63 16.08
CA GLN A 60 -8.92 5.96 15.36
C GLN A 60 -9.37 4.79 14.48
N TYR A 61 -10.61 4.84 13.98
CA TYR A 61 -11.18 3.79 13.14
C TYR A 61 -11.64 4.37 11.82
N HIS A 62 -11.24 3.72 10.72
CA HIS A 62 -11.68 4.04 9.36
C HIS A 62 -11.95 2.74 8.63
N GLU A 63 -13.13 2.60 8.02
CA GLU A 63 -13.55 1.37 7.32
C GLU A 63 -13.36 0.10 8.18
N ASP A 64 -13.73 0.17 9.46
CA ASP A 64 -13.56 -0.89 10.47
C ASP A 64 -12.11 -1.34 10.73
N ILE A 65 -11.14 -0.57 10.26
CA ILE A 65 -9.71 -0.78 10.51
C ILE A 65 -9.27 0.20 11.59
N CYS A 66 -8.61 -0.33 12.62
CA CYS A 66 -8.02 0.50 13.66
C CYS A 66 -6.70 1.10 13.17
N ILE A 67 -6.63 2.41 13.04
CA ILE A 67 -5.38 3.13 12.76
C ILE A 67 -4.75 3.56 14.07
N GLN A 68 -3.48 3.20 14.26
CA GLN A 68 -2.66 3.55 15.41
C GLN A 68 -1.51 4.47 14.98
N ASN A 69 -1.31 5.57 15.69
CA ASN A 69 -0.14 6.41 15.52
C ASN A 69 1.10 5.68 16.07
N TRP A 70 2.10 5.45 15.23
CA TRP A 70 3.33 4.78 15.58
C TRP A 70 4.43 5.79 15.91
N TYR A 71 4.58 6.07 17.21
CA TYR A 71 5.63 6.94 17.72
C TYR A 71 6.33 6.29 18.92
N GLU A 72 7.39 6.92 19.41
CA GLU A 72 8.28 6.35 20.44
C GLU A 72 7.57 5.88 21.72
N HIS A 73 6.50 6.57 22.13
CA HIS A 73 5.77 6.28 23.37
C HIS A 73 4.38 5.66 23.14
N ALA A 74 4.10 5.13 21.95
CA ALA A 74 2.86 4.39 21.72
C ALA A 74 2.83 3.09 22.56
N ASP A 75 1.62 2.59 22.87
CA ASP A 75 1.45 1.36 23.64
C ASP A 75 1.61 0.11 22.77
N PHE A 76 2.77 -0.53 22.87
CA PHE A 76 3.11 -1.77 22.17
C PHE A 76 2.85 -3.05 22.99
N SER A 77 2.08 -2.98 24.06
CA SER A 77 1.90 -4.11 24.99
C SER A 77 1.07 -5.27 24.45
N GLN A 78 0.21 -5.02 23.44
CA GLN A 78 -0.72 -5.99 22.88
C GLN A 78 -0.31 -6.38 21.46
N ALA A 79 0.27 -7.57 21.28
CA ALA A 79 0.58 -8.11 19.96
C ALA A 79 -0.62 -8.83 19.33
N ALA A 80 -0.69 -8.84 17.99
CA ALA A 80 -1.70 -9.56 17.23
C ALA A 80 -1.30 -11.01 16.93
N ASP A 81 -2.25 -11.83 16.47
CA ASP A 81 -1.99 -13.22 16.06
C ASP A 81 -1.03 -13.30 14.88
N VAL A 82 -1.18 -12.37 13.93
CA VAL A 82 -0.29 -12.20 12.78
C VAL A 82 0.17 -10.76 12.71
N VAL A 83 1.47 -10.58 12.47
CA VAL A 83 2.13 -9.28 12.37
C VAL A 83 2.81 -9.20 11.00
N ILE A 84 2.47 -8.16 10.25
CA ILE A 84 3.10 -7.79 8.99
C ILE A 84 4.02 -6.60 9.26
N GLU A 85 5.32 -6.83 9.17
CA GLU A 85 6.34 -5.78 9.08
C GLU A 85 6.40 -5.30 7.63
N GLY A 86 5.99 -4.06 7.36
CA GLY A 86 6.04 -3.46 6.03
C GLY A 86 7.45 -3.02 5.67
N PHE A 87 7.99 -3.54 4.56
CA PHE A 87 9.22 -3.06 3.91
C PHE A 87 10.45 -3.06 4.82
N ALA A 88 10.56 -4.09 5.67
CA ALA A 88 11.63 -4.21 6.66
C ALA A 88 11.78 -2.96 7.56
N CYS A 89 10.67 -2.29 7.90
CA CYS A 89 10.66 -1.08 8.71
C CYS A 89 11.22 -1.25 10.13
N GLY A 90 11.40 -2.50 10.57
CA GLY A 90 11.70 -2.84 11.96
C GLY A 90 10.48 -2.74 12.85
N LEU A 91 10.49 -3.47 13.96
CA LEU A 91 9.44 -3.43 14.98
C LEU A 91 10.02 -2.93 16.32
N PRO A 92 9.26 -2.19 17.13
CA PRO A 92 9.71 -1.78 18.47
C PRO A 92 10.05 -2.98 19.35
N SER A 93 11.11 -2.87 20.16
CA SER A 93 11.57 -3.96 21.03
C SER A 93 10.52 -4.42 22.05
N SER A 94 9.70 -3.47 22.55
CA SER A 94 8.55 -3.75 23.41
C SER A 94 7.47 -4.57 22.68
N TYR A 95 7.20 -4.25 21.42
CA TYR A 95 6.26 -5.00 20.59
C TYR A 95 6.78 -6.42 20.29
N LEU A 96 8.07 -6.55 19.92
CA LEU A 96 8.71 -7.86 19.74
C LEU A 96 8.62 -8.72 21.01
N SER A 97 8.76 -8.11 22.19
CA SER A 97 8.60 -8.81 23.46
C SER A 97 7.15 -9.26 23.70
N ALA A 98 6.16 -8.46 23.29
CA ALA A 98 4.75 -8.85 23.31
C ALA A 98 4.46 -9.99 22.33
N MET A 99 5.04 -9.95 21.12
CA MET A 99 4.92 -11.02 20.12
C MET A 99 5.46 -12.36 20.61
N VAL A 100 6.61 -12.37 21.31
CA VAL A 100 7.17 -13.60 21.89
C VAL A 100 6.19 -14.21 22.90
N LYS A 101 5.62 -13.40 23.78
CA LYS A 101 4.63 -13.85 24.79
C LYS A 101 3.34 -14.35 24.13
N HIS A 102 2.87 -13.67 23.10
CA HIS A 102 1.66 -14.01 22.33
C HIS A 102 1.88 -15.14 21.33
N GLN A 103 3.13 -15.49 21.04
CA GLN A 103 3.52 -16.45 20.00
C GLN A 103 3.02 -16.07 18.59
N SER A 104 3.06 -14.77 18.28
CA SER A 104 2.61 -14.19 17.01
C SER A 104 3.36 -14.78 15.80
N LYS A 105 2.68 -14.82 14.65
CA LYS A 105 3.33 -15.07 13.35
C LYS A 105 3.86 -13.77 12.77
N TRP A 106 5.07 -13.79 12.24
CA TRP A 106 5.75 -12.60 11.71
C TRP A 106 6.03 -12.76 10.22
N LEU A 107 5.39 -11.91 9.42
CA LEU A 107 5.63 -11.76 7.99
C LEU A 107 6.38 -10.45 7.74
N ASN A 108 7.41 -10.49 6.90
CA ASN A 108 8.05 -9.31 6.35
C ASN A 108 7.53 -9.10 4.94
N LEU A 109 6.71 -8.07 4.71
CA LEU A 109 6.20 -7.71 3.40
C LEU A 109 7.29 -6.93 2.66
N GLU A 110 7.80 -7.50 1.57
CA GLU A 110 8.83 -6.89 0.75
C GLU A 110 8.24 -6.04 -0.38
N TYR A 111 9.08 -5.23 -1.01
CA TYR A 111 8.69 -4.53 -2.23
C TYR A 111 8.41 -5.51 -3.37
N LEU A 112 7.48 -5.11 -4.24
CA LEU A 112 7.19 -5.85 -5.47
C LEU A 112 8.43 -5.89 -6.37
N SER A 113 8.81 -7.07 -6.83
CA SER A 113 9.82 -7.22 -7.87
C SER A 113 9.39 -8.25 -8.92
N ALA A 114 9.86 -8.02 -10.16
CA ALA A 114 9.72 -8.95 -11.28
C ALA A 114 10.99 -9.80 -11.48
N GLU A 115 12.01 -9.59 -10.67
CA GLU A 115 13.26 -10.36 -10.77
C GLU A 115 13.03 -11.80 -10.33
N SER A 116 13.55 -12.76 -11.10
CA SER A 116 13.27 -14.18 -10.89
C SER A 116 13.72 -14.71 -9.52
N TRP A 117 14.69 -14.06 -8.87
CA TRP A 117 15.22 -14.52 -7.59
C TRP A 117 14.18 -14.41 -6.46
N VAL A 118 13.15 -13.55 -6.57
CA VAL A 118 12.14 -13.44 -5.50
C VAL A 118 11.38 -14.74 -5.26
N ASP A 119 11.21 -15.56 -6.30
CA ASP A 119 10.56 -16.87 -6.22
C ASP A 119 11.30 -17.82 -5.28
N ASP A 120 12.63 -17.72 -5.21
CA ASP A 120 13.46 -18.58 -4.37
C ASP A 120 13.46 -18.15 -2.89
N PHE A 121 13.07 -16.90 -2.62
CA PHE A 121 13.07 -16.31 -1.28
C PHE A 121 11.66 -16.11 -0.69
N HIS A 122 10.62 -16.10 -1.51
CA HIS A 122 9.25 -16.04 -1.03
C HIS A 122 8.94 -17.21 -0.08
N GLY A 123 8.34 -16.91 1.07
CA GLY A 123 7.99 -17.87 2.12
C GLY A 123 9.17 -18.40 2.92
N LYS A 124 10.41 -17.95 2.68
CA LYS A 124 11.58 -18.44 3.43
C LYS A 124 11.56 -17.96 4.89
N PRO A 125 11.85 -18.86 5.86
CA PRO A 125 11.99 -18.48 7.26
C PRO A 125 13.35 -17.84 7.54
N SER A 126 13.36 -16.89 8.46
CA SER A 126 14.54 -16.29 9.07
C SER A 126 14.38 -16.35 10.60
N PRO A 127 14.93 -17.37 11.26
CA PRO A 127 14.90 -17.49 12.71
C PRO A 127 15.62 -16.31 13.39
N GLN A 128 15.02 -15.76 14.43
CA GLN A 128 15.52 -14.62 15.18
C GLN A 128 16.06 -15.06 16.54
N ALA A 129 16.98 -14.28 17.11
CA ALA A 129 17.61 -14.60 18.39
C ALA A 129 16.60 -14.68 19.56
N ASN A 130 15.45 -14.03 19.45
CA ASN A 130 14.36 -14.05 20.43
C ASN A 130 13.41 -15.26 20.28
N GLY A 131 13.72 -16.20 19.38
CA GLY A 131 12.91 -17.41 19.14
C GLY A 131 11.74 -17.22 18.17
N LEU A 132 11.45 -15.99 17.73
CA LEU A 132 10.49 -15.76 16.64
C LEU A 132 11.11 -16.20 15.30
N VAL A 133 10.24 -16.49 14.33
CA VAL A 133 10.64 -16.72 12.95
C VAL A 133 9.97 -15.67 12.09
N ARG A 134 10.79 -14.87 11.40
CA ARG A 134 10.33 -13.90 10.41
C ARG A 134 10.28 -14.56 9.05
N TYR A 135 9.15 -14.53 8.37
CA TYR A 135 9.00 -15.10 7.03
C TYR A 135 8.99 -14.00 5.98
N PHE A 136 9.78 -14.16 4.92
CA PHE A 136 9.80 -13.20 3.82
C PHE A 136 8.58 -13.39 2.91
N TYR A 137 7.85 -12.31 2.63
CA TYR A 137 6.74 -12.30 1.71
C TYR A 137 7.06 -11.34 0.56
N PHE A 138 7.57 -11.88 -0.55
CA PHE A 138 7.83 -11.12 -1.77
C PHE A 138 6.62 -11.14 -2.69
N PRO A 139 5.95 -9.99 -2.94
CA PRO A 139 5.01 -9.85 -4.04
C PRO A 139 5.71 -10.01 -5.39
N GLY A 140 5.01 -10.54 -6.38
CA GLY A 140 5.59 -10.79 -7.70
C GLY A 140 4.56 -11.24 -8.73
N PHE A 141 5.06 -11.55 -9.92
CA PHE A 141 4.22 -11.83 -11.11
C PHE A 141 4.13 -13.32 -11.46
N THR A 142 4.73 -14.20 -10.67
CA THR A 142 4.74 -15.65 -10.88
C THR A 142 3.88 -16.36 -9.84
N GLU A 143 3.56 -17.62 -10.09
CA GLU A 143 2.86 -18.47 -9.12
C GLU A 143 3.70 -18.83 -7.87
N LYS A 144 5.02 -18.62 -7.92
CA LYS A 144 5.95 -18.92 -6.81
C LYS A 144 6.16 -17.72 -5.88
N SER A 145 5.90 -16.51 -6.37
CA SER A 145 5.85 -15.30 -5.56
C SER A 145 4.53 -15.17 -4.78
N GLY A 146 4.45 -14.17 -3.91
CA GLY A 146 3.27 -13.83 -3.12
C GLY A 146 2.14 -13.15 -3.89
N GLY A 147 2.20 -13.13 -5.22
CA GLY A 147 1.20 -12.53 -6.09
C GLY A 147 1.11 -11.01 -5.97
N LEU A 148 -0.05 -10.48 -6.37
CA LEU A 148 -0.37 -9.05 -6.37
C LEU A 148 -1.65 -8.80 -5.55
N ILE A 149 -1.69 -7.67 -4.85
CA ILE A 149 -2.90 -7.20 -4.18
C ILE A 149 -3.92 -6.82 -5.25
N ARG A 150 -5.06 -7.51 -5.25
CA ARG A 150 -6.15 -7.30 -6.20
C ARG A 150 -7.48 -7.60 -5.55
N GLU A 151 -8.32 -6.59 -5.40
CA GLU A 151 -9.66 -6.75 -4.85
C GLU A 151 -10.52 -7.65 -5.74
N SER A 152 -11.31 -8.52 -5.11
CA SER A 152 -12.15 -9.55 -5.74
C SER A 152 -13.13 -9.01 -6.79
N ASN A 153 -13.66 -7.80 -6.55
CA ASN A 153 -14.65 -7.16 -7.41
C ASN A 153 -14.05 -6.15 -8.41
N MET A 154 -12.73 -5.95 -8.42
CA MET A 154 -12.07 -4.91 -9.22
C MET A 154 -12.40 -5.03 -10.73
N THR A 155 -12.37 -6.25 -11.27
CA THR A 155 -12.67 -6.48 -12.70
C THR A 155 -14.11 -6.14 -13.06
N ALA A 156 -15.07 -6.53 -12.21
CA ALA A 156 -16.48 -6.22 -12.43
C ALA A 156 -16.74 -4.71 -12.34
N GLN A 157 -16.09 -4.02 -11.38
CA GLN A 157 -16.18 -2.57 -11.24
C GLN A 157 -15.67 -1.85 -12.49
N LEU A 158 -14.49 -2.23 -12.99
CA LEU A 158 -13.90 -1.66 -14.21
C LEU A 158 -14.79 -1.85 -15.44
N GLN A 159 -15.43 -3.02 -15.58
CA GLN A 159 -16.35 -3.29 -16.69
C GLN A 159 -17.67 -2.51 -16.57
N SER A 160 -18.16 -2.29 -15.34
CA SER A 160 -19.42 -1.59 -15.07
C SER A 160 -19.33 -0.06 -15.13
N ASN A 161 -18.12 0.51 -15.10
CA ASN A 161 -17.90 1.95 -15.06
C ASN A 161 -17.00 2.46 -16.21
N PRO A 162 -17.44 2.37 -17.48
CA PRO A 162 -16.62 2.73 -18.65
C PRO A 162 -16.52 4.26 -18.88
N ASP A 163 -15.93 5.02 -17.96
CA ASP A 163 -15.39 6.38 -18.21
C ASP A 163 -16.36 7.56 -18.42
N THR A 164 -17.45 7.75 -17.66
CA THR A 164 -18.33 8.92 -17.93
C THR A 164 -18.68 9.84 -16.76
N PRO A 165 -19.20 9.38 -15.60
CA PRO A 165 -19.79 10.33 -14.65
C PRO A 165 -18.77 11.24 -13.93
N PHE A 166 -17.66 10.67 -13.45
CA PHE A 166 -16.67 11.40 -12.65
C PHE A 166 -15.88 12.43 -13.49
N LEU A 167 -15.37 12.03 -14.65
CA LEU A 167 -14.61 12.93 -15.53
C LEU A 167 -15.49 14.04 -16.10
N GLN A 168 -16.76 13.77 -16.42
CA GLN A 168 -17.69 14.82 -16.83
C GLN A 168 -18.01 15.82 -15.72
N GLN A 169 -17.97 15.39 -14.45
CA GLN A 169 -18.14 16.28 -13.31
C GLN A 169 -16.91 17.16 -13.08
N GLN A 170 -15.70 16.60 -13.20
CA GLN A 170 -14.47 17.37 -12.99
C GLN A 170 -14.12 18.29 -14.16
N GLU A 171 -14.32 17.81 -15.39
CA GLU A 171 -13.90 18.50 -16.61
C GLU A 171 -15.01 18.41 -17.68
N PRO A 172 -16.11 19.18 -17.52
CA PRO A 172 -17.32 19.06 -18.35
C PRO A 172 -17.08 19.37 -19.84
N SER A 173 -16.02 20.11 -20.14
CA SER A 173 -15.63 20.55 -21.48
C SER A 173 -14.79 19.53 -22.26
N LEU A 174 -14.40 18.41 -21.63
CA LEU A 174 -13.56 17.40 -22.27
C LEU A 174 -14.30 16.66 -23.40
N ASN A 175 -13.76 16.78 -24.61
CA ASN A 175 -14.20 15.98 -25.75
C ASN A 175 -13.95 14.48 -25.49
N LYS A 176 -15.00 13.66 -25.64
CA LYS A 176 -14.93 12.20 -25.47
C LYS A 176 -13.98 11.51 -26.44
N ASN A 177 -13.70 12.12 -27.59
CA ASN A 177 -12.83 11.55 -28.63
C ASN A 177 -11.36 11.95 -28.50
N SER A 178 -11.01 12.79 -27.53
CA SER A 178 -9.61 13.17 -27.29
C SER A 178 -8.85 12.04 -26.60
N ARG A 179 -7.58 11.82 -26.99
CA ARG A 179 -6.66 10.99 -26.21
C ARG A 179 -6.49 11.60 -24.82
N ARG A 180 -6.54 10.77 -23.79
CA ARG A 180 -6.42 11.17 -22.38
C ARG A 180 -5.13 10.57 -21.82
N ILE A 181 -4.35 11.38 -21.10
CA ILE A 181 -3.10 10.95 -20.45
C ILE A 181 -3.16 11.41 -19.00
N ALA A 182 -3.12 10.47 -18.07
CA ALA A 182 -2.84 10.76 -16.67
C ALA A 182 -1.32 10.71 -16.46
N ALA A 183 -0.75 11.77 -15.89
CA ALA A 183 0.68 11.85 -15.60
C ALA A 183 0.88 11.89 -14.09
N THR A 184 1.48 10.83 -13.55
CA THR A 184 1.92 10.76 -12.14
C THR A 184 3.43 10.52 -12.16
N GLN A 185 4.20 11.43 -11.59
CA GLN A 185 5.65 11.35 -11.56
C GLN A 185 6.15 11.81 -10.19
N SER A 186 7.17 11.13 -9.68
CA SER A 186 8.01 11.70 -8.63
C SER A 186 8.93 12.73 -9.27
N SER A 187 9.07 13.91 -8.67
CA SER A 187 10.02 14.93 -9.10
C SER A 187 11.45 14.48 -8.78
N ALA A 188 11.95 13.47 -9.50
CA ALA A 188 13.35 13.04 -9.45
C ALA A 188 14.26 13.88 -10.37
N LEU A 189 13.68 14.84 -11.10
CA LEU A 189 14.41 15.74 -11.98
C LEU A 189 14.04 17.18 -11.65
N TYR A 190 14.99 17.89 -11.04
CA TYR A 190 15.08 19.35 -11.18
C TYR A 190 15.44 19.62 -12.66
N LEU A 191 14.44 19.56 -13.55
CA LEU A 191 14.57 20.10 -14.89
C LEU A 191 14.42 21.62 -14.76
N PRO A 192 15.47 22.42 -15.00
CA PRO A 192 15.29 23.86 -15.09
C PRO A 192 14.38 24.13 -16.28
N SER A 193 13.17 24.63 -15.99
CA SER A 193 12.26 25.35 -16.88
C SER A 193 11.85 24.69 -18.21
N CYS A 194 10.54 24.45 -18.35
CA CYS A 194 9.76 24.50 -19.59
C CYS A 194 10.28 23.71 -20.79
N VAL A 195 9.83 22.45 -20.94
CA VAL A 195 9.65 21.87 -22.28
C VAL A 195 8.20 22.15 -22.71
N ARG A 196 8.01 23.22 -23.48
CA ARG A 196 6.80 23.37 -24.32
C ARG A 196 6.87 22.29 -25.39
N PHE A 197 5.91 21.37 -25.42
CA PHE A 197 5.69 20.53 -26.61
C PHE A 197 5.04 21.42 -27.69
N PRO A 198 5.70 21.68 -28.83
CA PRO A 198 5.00 22.24 -29.98
C PRO A 198 4.05 21.17 -30.49
N ALA A 199 2.80 21.55 -30.70
CA ALA A 199 1.81 20.75 -31.38
C ALA A 199 2.40 20.17 -32.67
N LEU A 200 2.28 18.85 -32.86
CA LEU A 200 2.41 18.20 -34.16
C LEU A 200 1.22 18.65 -35.01
N ALA A 201 1.33 19.84 -35.59
CA ALA A 201 0.51 20.30 -36.69
C ALA A 201 1.36 20.15 -37.96
N GLY A 202 0.93 19.29 -38.88
CA GLY A 202 1.45 19.25 -40.24
C GLY A 202 1.98 17.89 -40.70
N VAL A 203 1.08 16.94 -40.95
CA VAL A 203 1.24 16.02 -42.09
C VAL A 203 -0.12 15.96 -42.77
N THR A 204 -0.33 16.85 -43.74
CA THR A 204 -1.35 16.65 -44.78
C THR A 204 -0.70 15.78 -45.85
N GLU A 205 -1.16 14.55 -45.99
CA GLU A 205 -1.03 13.80 -47.24
C GLU A 205 -1.77 14.57 -48.34
N ASN A 206 -1.07 14.91 -49.43
CA ASN A 206 -1.70 15.16 -50.72
C ASN A 206 -0.70 14.84 -51.85
N GLU A 207 -1.14 13.86 -52.64
CA GLU A 207 -0.89 13.52 -54.04
C GLU A 207 0.09 14.38 -54.88
N ALA A 208 1.03 13.67 -55.52
CA ALA A 208 1.36 13.81 -56.94
C ALA A 208 1.88 12.46 -57.48
#